data_AF-A0A7X7UXY5-F1
#
_entry.id   AF-A0A7X7UXY5-F1
#
_cell.length_a   1.000
_cell.length_b   1.000
_cell.length_c   1.000
_cell.angle_alpha   90.00
_cell.angle_beta   90.00
_cell.angle_gamma   90.00
#
_symmetry.space_group_name_H-M   'P 1'
#
loop_
_entity.id
_entity.type
_entity.pdbx_description
1 polymer ?
#
loop_
_entity_poly.entity_id
_entity_poly.type
_entity_poly.pdbx_seq_one_letter_code
_entity_poly.pdbx_strand_id
1 'polypeptide(L)'
;MKKNSLFFVIFLLLSISLLPQNDFGLSEIFSMDVSTGKITSAHVLPGNTEFILTGDDGYIRQFSLTNGKELFSMNISPAGIVSGVLMDSTLYAITKDNKLLFISIAPVTLLRSI
;
A
#
# COMPACT_ATOMS: atom_id res chain seq x y z
N MET A 1 -55.50 28.65 2.82
CA MET A 1 -54.56 27.71 2.19
C MET A 1 -53.17 27.86 2.82
N LYS A 2 -52.82 27.09 3.87
CA LYS A 2 -51.45 27.09 4.48
C LYS A 2 -51.00 25.72 5.03
N LYS A 3 -51.81 24.65 4.88
CA LYS A 3 -51.52 23.34 5.51
C LYS A 3 -50.54 22.45 4.73
N ASN A 4 -50.29 22.72 3.45
CA ASN A 4 -49.47 21.84 2.60
C ASN A 4 -47.96 22.07 2.74
N SER A 5 -47.56 23.24 3.27
CA SER A 5 -46.13 23.59 3.40
C SER A 5 -45.44 22.79 4.50
N LEU A 6 -46.12 22.49 5.61
CA LEU A 6 -45.50 21.81 6.75
C LEU A 6 -45.27 20.32 6.45
N PHE A 7 -46.24 19.67 5.81
CA PHE A 7 -46.12 18.28 5.38
C PHE A 7 -44.97 18.10 4.38
N PHE A 8 -44.82 19.03 3.43
CA PHE A 8 -43.73 18.99 2.45
C PHE A 8 -42.35 19.15 3.10
N VAL A 9 -42.21 20.04 4.10
CA VAL A 9 -40.95 20.22 4.84
C VAL A 9 -40.60 18.99 5.68
N ILE A 10 -41.58 18.37 6.35
CA ILE A 10 -41.37 17.14 7.12
C ILE A 10 -40.99 15.98 6.20
N PHE A 11 -41.67 15.83 5.06
CA PHE A 11 -41.37 14.81 4.07
C PHE A 11 -39.96 14.99 3.47
N LEU A 12 -39.54 16.23 3.22
CA LEU A 12 -38.20 16.55 2.73
C LEU A 12 -37.11 16.24 3.76
N LEU A 13 -37.33 16.56 5.03
CA LEU A 13 -36.38 16.24 6.11
C LEU A 13 -36.26 14.74 6.35
N LEU A 14 -37.37 13.98 6.30
CA LEU A 14 -37.33 12.52 6.39
C LEU A 14 -36.58 11.90 5.22
N SER A 15 -36.81 12.37 3.99
CA SER A 15 -36.13 11.84 2.81
C SER A 15 -34.62 12.13 2.79
N ILE A 16 -34.18 13.27 3.35
CA ILE A 16 -32.75 13.56 3.55
C ILE A 16 -32.13 12.63 4.60
N SER A 17 -32.85 12.31 5.68
CA SER A 17 -32.37 11.37 6.71
C SER A 17 -32.26 9.91 6.25
N LEU A 18 -32.90 9.58 5.12
CA LEU A 18 -32.85 8.27 4.47
C LEU A 18 -31.76 8.20 3.38
N LEU A 19 -31.08 9.31 3.06
CA LEU A 19 -29.92 9.26 2.20
C LEU A 19 -28.81 8.49 2.94
N PRO A 20 -28.15 7.51 2.29
CA PRO A 20 -27.03 6.81 2.89
C PRO A 20 -25.98 7.86 3.27
N GLN A 21 -25.77 8.02 4.57
CA GLN A 21 -24.62 8.74 5.07
C GLN A 21 -23.42 7.88 4.70
N ASN A 22 -22.57 8.37 3.79
CA ASN A 22 -21.36 7.66 3.41
C ASN A 22 -20.40 7.72 4.60
N ASP A 23 -20.57 6.80 5.55
CA ASP A 23 -19.60 6.56 6.61
C ASP A 23 -18.37 5.92 5.97
N PHE A 24 -17.40 6.75 5.61
CA PHE A 24 -16.06 6.28 5.25
C PHE A 24 -15.39 5.74 6.52
N GLY A 25 -15.62 4.46 6.81
CA GLY A 25 -14.90 3.73 7.85
C GLY A 25 -13.54 3.28 7.34
N LEU A 26 -12.47 3.63 8.04
CA LEU A 26 -11.16 3.03 7.82
C LEU A 26 -11.13 1.66 8.53
N SER A 27 -10.75 0.61 7.80
CA SER A 27 -10.54 -0.73 8.35
C SER A 27 -9.13 -1.22 8.03
N GLU A 28 -8.41 -1.70 9.05
CA GLU A 28 -7.17 -2.44 8.84
C GLU A 28 -7.47 -3.76 8.13
N ILE A 29 -6.74 -4.07 7.05
CA ILE A 29 -6.92 -5.31 6.27
C ILE A 29 -6.03 -6.43 6.83
N PHE A 30 -4.78 -6.12 7.15
CA PHE A 30 -3.83 -7.02 7.83
C PHE A 30 -2.66 -6.22 8.44
N SER A 31 -1.97 -6.82 9.41
CA SER A 31 -0.71 -6.35 9.99
C SER A 31 0.24 -7.54 10.21
N MET A 32 1.54 -7.32 10.02
CA MET A 32 2.56 -8.35 10.14
C MET A 32 3.93 -7.78 10.49
N ASP A 33 4.73 -8.58 11.20
CA ASP A 33 6.15 -8.34 11.43
C ASP A 33 6.97 -8.90 10.27
N VAL A 34 7.55 -8.01 9.46
CA VAL A 34 8.23 -8.36 8.19
C VAL A 34 9.71 -8.09 8.16
N SER A 35 10.24 -7.43 9.18
CA SER A 35 11.64 -7.01 9.21
C SER A 35 12.17 -7.08 10.63
N THR A 36 13.46 -7.36 10.74
CA THR A 36 14.21 -7.29 12.00
C THR A 36 14.66 -5.85 12.30
N GLY A 37 14.33 -4.90 11.42
CA GLY A 37 14.72 -3.51 11.49
C GLY A 37 13.58 -2.56 11.09
N LYS A 38 13.89 -1.26 11.02
CA LYS A 38 12.93 -0.24 10.58
C LYS A 38 12.71 -0.36 9.08
N ILE A 39 11.44 -0.38 8.67
CA ILE A 39 11.07 -0.16 7.27
C ILE A 39 11.32 1.30 6.93
N THR A 40 12.07 1.53 5.86
CA THR A 40 12.50 2.86 5.41
C THR A 40 11.79 3.33 4.14
N SER A 41 11.25 2.40 3.34
CA SER A 41 10.34 2.74 2.26
C SER A 41 9.35 1.61 1.95
N ALA A 42 8.21 1.99 1.37
CA ALA A 42 7.18 1.10 0.89
C ALA A 42 6.65 1.61 -0.46
N HIS A 43 6.55 0.73 -1.45
CA HIS A 43 6.11 1.08 -2.80
C HIS A 43 5.13 0.05 -3.34
N VAL A 44 3.97 0.48 -3.83
CA VAL A 44 3.07 -0.38 -4.60
C VAL A 44 3.63 -0.53 -6.02
N LEU A 45 3.68 -1.76 -6.52
CA LEU A 45 4.16 -2.03 -7.87
C LEU A 45 3.09 -1.73 -8.92
N PRO A 46 3.48 -1.35 -10.15
CA PRO A 46 2.54 -1.23 -11.27
C PRO A 46 1.73 -2.52 -11.43
N GLY A 47 0.40 -2.39 -11.45
CA GLY A 47 -0.55 -3.51 -11.42
C GLY A 47 -1.31 -3.67 -10.11
N ASN A 48 -0.90 -2.98 -9.03
CA ASN A 48 -1.61 -2.87 -7.75
C ASN A 48 -1.92 -4.20 -7.05
N THR A 49 -1.17 -5.26 -7.33
CA THR A 49 -1.32 -6.58 -6.70
C THR A 49 -0.20 -6.91 -5.72
N GLU A 50 0.87 -6.12 -5.74
CA GLU A 50 2.11 -6.38 -5.02
C GLU A 50 2.70 -5.07 -4.50
N PHE A 51 3.49 -5.18 -3.44
CA PHE A 51 4.24 -4.07 -2.89
C PHE A 51 5.64 -4.50 -2.48
N ILE A 52 6.57 -3.55 -2.48
CA ILE A 52 7.94 -3.72 -2.05
C ILE A 52 8.20 -2.89 -0.80
N LEU A 53 8.95 -3.48 0.13
CA LEU A 53 9.51 -2.81 1.29
C LEU A 53 11.04 -2.80 1.22
N THR A 54 11.65 -1.72 1.69
CA THR A 54 13.08 -1.71 2.05
C THR A 54 13.26 -1.41 3.52
N GLY A 55 14.31 -1.99 4.12
CA GLY A 55 14.58 -1.84 5.55
C GLY A 55 16.01 -1.45 5.86
N ASP A 56 16.19 -0.91 7.07
CA ASP A 56 17.51 -0.64 7.64
C ASP A 56 18.28 -1.92 8.02
N ASP A 57 17.61 -3.08 7.92
CA ASP A 57 18.15 -4.43 7.97
C ASP A 57 18.86 -4.86 6.68
N GLY A 58 18.77 -4.03 5.62
CA GLY A 58 19.50 -4.23 4.37
C GLY A 58 18.73 -4.99 3.30
N TYR A 59 17.50 -5.40 3.59
CA TYR A 59 16.72 -6.24 2.72
C TYR A 59 15.72 -5.45 1.88
N ILE A 60 15.53 -5.92 0.65
CA ILE A 60 14.34 -5.68 -0.14
C ILE A 60 13.39 -6.86 0.04
N ARG A 61 12.10 -6.60 0.18
CA ARG A 61 11.05 -7.63 0.30
C ARG A 61 9.88 -7.30 -0.60
N GLN A 62 9.27 -8.31 -1.19
CA GLN A 62 8.10 -8.17 -2.04
C GLN A 62 6.97 -9.02 -1.48
N PHE A 63 5.78 -8.45 -1.44
CA PHE A 63 4.60 -9.04 -0.84
C PHE A 63 3.40 -8.92 -1.78
N SER A 64 2.49 -9.88 -1.68
CA SER A 64 1.16 -9.76 -2.28
C SER A 64 0.27 -8.83 -1.46
N LEU A 65 -0.34 -7.83 -2.10
CA LEU A 65 -1.34 -6.95 -1.46
C LEU A 65 -2.63 -7.71 -1.12
N THR A 66 -2.94 -8.80 -1.81
CA THR A 66 -4.21 -9.52 -1.66
C THR A 66 -4.29 -10.29 -0.34
N ASN A 67 -3.18 -10.85 0.10
CA ASN A 67 -3.16 -11.75 1.26
C ASN A 67 -1.95 -11.56 2.19
N GLY A 68 -1.11 -10.55 1.94
CA GLY A 68 0.08 -10.28 2.75
C GLY A 68 1.18 -11.33 2.65
N LYS A 69 1.12 -12.27 1.71
CA LYS A 69 2.15 -13.29 1.56
C LYS A 69 3.45 -12.67 1.05
N GLU A 70 4.57 -12.97 1.71
CA GLU A 70 5.91 -12.68 1.17
C GLU A 70 6.15 -13.54 -0.08
N LEU A 71 6.47 -12.87 -1.18
CA LEU A 71 6.79 -13.49 -2.46
C LEU A 71 8.30 -13.67 -2.62
N PHE A 72 9.07 -12.72 -2.08
CA PHE A 72 10.52 -12.67 -2.23
C PHE A 72 11.17 -11.79 -1.17
N SER A 73 12.40 -12.14 -0.78
CA SER A 73 13.29 -11.27 -0.01
C SER A 73 14.76 -11.47 -0.39
N MET A 74 15.52 -10.38 -0.35
CA MET A 74 16.94 -10.38 -0.70
C MET A 74 17.70 -9.32 0.09
N ASN A 75 18.86 -9.68 0.65
CA ASN A 75 19.78 -8.72 1.23
C ASN A 75 20.55 -8.02 0.10
N ILE A 76 20.31 -6.73 -0.09
CA ILE A 76 20.96 -5.92 -1.14
C ILE A 76 22.01 -4.98 -0.57
N SER A 77 21.98 -4.72 0.74
CA SER A 77 22.99 -3.93 1.42
C SER A 77 23.11 -4.34 2.89
N PRO A 78 24.14 -5.12 3.27
CA PRO A 78 24.36 -5.48 4.67
C PRO A 78 24.51 -4.28 5.62
N ALA A 79 24.84 -3.10 5.09
CA ALA A 79 24.92 -1.87 5.86
C ALA A 79 23.54 -1.29 6.23
N GLY A 80 22.47 -1.68 5.54
CA GLY A 80 21.12 -1.14 5.72
C GLY A 80 20.74 -0.10 4.67
N ILE A 81 19.44 0.01 4.41
CA ILE A 81 18.86 0.96 3.44
C ILE A 81 18.25 2.13 4.20
N VAL A 82 18.59 3.36 3.80
CA VAL A 82 18.13 4.60 4.43
C VAL A 82 16.86 5.14 3.75
N SER A 83 16.79 5.02 2.44
CA SER A 83 15.65 5.47 1.64
C SER A 83 15.62 4.75 0.29
N GLY A 84 14.42 4.59 -0.25
CA GLY A 84 14.16 4.00 -1.55
C GLY A 84 13.13 4.81 -2.33
N VAL A 85 13.31 4.89 -3.64
CA VAL A 85 12.33 5.42 -4.59
C VAL A 85 12.17 4.44 -5.74
N LEU A 86 10.93 4.10 -6.08
CA LEU A 86 10.60 3.28 -7.24
C LEU A 86 10.17 4.17 -8.40
N MET A 87 10.82 4.04 -9.55
CA MET A 87 10.47 4.73 -10.79
C MET A 87 10.73 3.80 -11.98
N ASP A 88 9.75 3.65 -12.87
CA ASP A 88 9.85 2.84 -14.09
C ASP A 88 10.44 1.43 -13.85
N SER A 89 9.86 0.70 -12.88
CA SER A 89 10.32 -0.64 -12.49
C SER A 89 11.77 -0.71 -11.98
N THR A 90 12.39 0.41 -11.64
CA THR A 90 13.72 0.47 -11.03
C THR A 90 13.60 1.06 -9.63
N LEU A 91 14.10 0.32 -8.64
CA LEU A 91 14.28 0.81 -7.28
C LEU A 91 15.66 1.48 -7.16
N TYR A 92 15.65 2.75 -6.79
CA TYR A 92 16.81 3.54 -6.45
C TYR A 92 16.93 3.55 -4.92
N ALA A 93 17.98 2.97 -4.36
CA ALA A 93 18.16 2.85 -2.92
C ALA A 93 19.45 3.52 -2.44
N ILE A 94 19.36 4.33 -1.39
CA ILE A 94 20.52 4.92 -0.70
C ILE A 94 20.80 4.10 0.55
N THR A 95 22.05 3.67 0.73
CA THR A 95 22.47 2.80 1.83
C THR A 95 23.23 3.58 2.91
N LYS A 96 23.33 3.00 4.12
CA LYS A 96 24.09 3.61 5.23
C LYS A 96 25.58 3.73 4.95
N ASP A 97 26.14 2.91 4.05
CA ASP A 97 27.52 2.99 3.58
C ASP A 97 27.71 3.92 2.36
N ASN A 98 26.77 4.86 2.16
CA ASN A 98 26.81 5.92 1.16
C ASN A 98 26.80 5.44 -0.30
N LYS A 99 26.19 4.28 -0.58
CA LYS A 99 26.02 3.78 -1.95
C LYS A 99 24.63 4.11 -2.47
N LEU A 100 24.57 4.40 -3.78
CA LEU A 100 23.34 4.43 -4.55
C LEU A 100 23.25 3.13 -5.36
N LEU A 101 22.21 2.35 -5.10
CA LEU A 101 21.93 1.10 -5.80
C LEU A 101 20.78 1.31 -6.79
N PHE A 102 20.86 0.60 -7.92
CA PHE A 102 19.84 0.57 -8.97
C PHE A 102 19.40 -0.88 -9.13
N ILE A 103 18.19 -1.21 -8.67
CA ILE A 103 17.67 -2.57 -8.65
C ILE A 103 16.50 -2.65 -9.62
N SER A 104 16.65 -3.43 -10.69
CA SER A 104 15.54 -3.75 -11.59
C SER A 104 14.52 -4.63 -10.86
N ILE A 105 13.27 -4.18 -10.85
CA ILE A 105 12.12 -4.92 -10.33
C ILE A 105 11.31 -5.41 -11.53
N ALA A 106 11.43 -6.69 -11.86
CA ALA A 106 10.50 -7.31 -12.79
C ALA A 106 9.18 -7.59 -12.06
N PRO A 107 8.01 -7.36 -12.67
CA PRO A 107 6.77 -7.96 -12.19
C PRO A 107 7.00 -9.46 -12.11
N VAL A 108 6.68 -10.09 -10.97
CA VAL A 108 6.67 -11.54 -10.86
C VAL A 108 5.45 -12.01 -11.66
N THR A 109 5.59 -12.01 -12.98
CA THR A 109 4.54 -12.52 -13.86
C THR A 109 4.50 -14.01 -13.56
N LEU A 110 3.42 -14.45 -12.92
CA LEU A 110 3.14 -15.84 -12.58
C LEU A 110 3.55 -16.73 -13.75
N LEU A 111 4.70 -17.39 -13.65
CA LEU A 111 5.03 -18.50 -14.52
C LEU A 111 4.07 -19.61 -14.11
N ARG A 112 2.87 -19.62 -14.70
CA ARG A 112 1.98 -20.75 -14.59
C ARG A 112 2.73 -21.94 -15.18
N SER A 113 3.10 -22.90 -14.32
CA SER A 113 3.35 -24.26 -14.76
C SER A 113 2.04 -24.78 -15.35
N ILE A 114 2.14 -25.21 -16.61
CA ILE A 114 1.22 -26.16 -17.21
C ILE A 114 1.39 -27.49 -16.48
#